data_AF-A0A967HCX0-F1
#
_entry.id   AF-A0A967HCX0-F1
#
_cell.length_a   1.000
_cell.length_b   1.000
_cell.length_c   1.000
_cell.angle_alpha   90.00
_cell.angle_beta   90.00
_cell.angle_gamma   90.00
#
_symmetry.space_group_name_H-M   'P 1'
#
loop_
_entity.id
_entity.type
_entity.pdbx_description
1 polymer ?
#
loop_
_entity_poly.entity_id
_entity_poly.type
_entity_poly.pdbx_seq_one_letter_code
_entity_poly.pdbx_strand_id
1 'polypeptide(L)' 'VAFARVASRVMGGRSLAEAGLDPETEPVPAAVAVKEAVFPFDKFNVDVLLGPEMRSTGEVMGFDPS' A
#
# COMPACT_ATOMS: atom_id res chain seq x y z
N VAL A 1 -2.03 -9.71 -5.98
CA VAL A 1 -2.85 -10.48 -4.99
C VAL A 1 -3.70 -9.57 -4.09
N ALA A 2 -4.82 -10.07 -3.56
CA ALA A 2 -5.65 -9.37 -2.55
C ALA A 2 -5.21 -9.72 -1.11
N PHE A 3 -4.13 -9.10 -0.64
CA PHE A 3 -3.45 -9.48 0.61
C PHE A 3 -4.32 -9.47 1.87
N ALA A 4 -5.22 -8.48 2.02
CA ALA A 4 -6.10 -8.41 3.19
C ALA A 4 -7.03 -9.65 3.31
N ARG A 5 -7.54 -10.15 2.17
CA ARG A 5 -8.36 -11.37 2.13
C ARG A 5 -7.54 -12.61 2.50
N VAL A 6 -6.32 -12.72 1.98
CA VAL A 6 -5.40 -13.81 2.32
C VAL A 6 -5.12 -13.81 3.82
N ALA A 7 -4.71 -12.66 4.37
CA ALA A 7 -4.43 -12.50 5.79
C ALA A 7 -5.63 -12.90 6.67
N SER A 8 -6.86 -12.49 6.30
CA SER A 8 -8.06 -12.86 7.05
C SER A 8 -8.30 -14.37 7.11
N ARG A 9 -7.98 -15.10 6.04
CA ARG A 9 -8.09 -16.57 5.99
C ARG A 9 -7.02 -17.25 6.84
N VAL A 10 -5.81 -16.69 6.84
CA VAL A 10 -4.70 -17.18 7.68
C VAL A 10 -5.01 -16.99 9.17
N MET A 11 -5.52 -15.82 9.56
CA MET A 11 -6.01 -15.59 10.92
C MET A 11 -7.13 -16.58 11.30
N GLY A 12 -7.93 -17.02 10.34
CA GLY A 12 -8.93 -18.08 10.51
C GLY A 12 -8.39 -19.51 10.54
N GLY A 13 -7.07 -19.70 10.59
CA GLY A 13 -6.42 -21.01 10.76
C GLY A 13 -6.03 -21.72 9.46
N ARG A 14 -6.20 -21.09 8.29
CA ARG A 14 -5.71 -21.65 7.02
C ARG A 14 -4.20 -21.41 6.86
N SER A 15 -3.49 -22.36 6.27
CA SER A 15 -2.14 -22.13 5.77
C SER A 15 -2.12 -21.12 4.62
N LEU A 16 -0.94 -20.56 4.31
CA LEU A 16 -0.77 -19.62 3.20
C LEU A 16 -1.15 -20.23 1.84
N ALA A 17 -0.76 -21.48 1.62
CA ALA A 17 -1.10 -22.23 0.40
C ALA A 17 -2.62 -22.39 0.26
N GLU A 18 -3.33 -22.78 1.32
CA GLU A 18 -4.80 -22.87 1.33
C GLU A 18 -5.49 -21.51 1.22
N ALA A 19 -4.82 -20.42 1.62
CA ALA A 19 -5.31 -19.06 1.48
C ALA A 19 -5.12 -18.50 0.05
N GLY A 20 -4.40 -19.22 -0.81
CA GLY A 20 -4.16 -18.89 -2.21
C GLY A 20 -2.96 -17.96 -2.42
N LEU A 21 -1.98 -18.01 -1.52
CA LEU A 21 -0.69 -17.32 -1.67
C LEU A 21 0.43 -18.34 -1.67
N ASP A 22 1.09 -18.50 -2.82
CA ASP A 22 2.31 -19.28 -2.96
C ASP A 22 3.47 -18.33 -3.32
N PRO A 23 4.40 -18.09 -2.37
CA PRO A 23 5.52 -17.19 -2.57
C PRO A 23 6.40 -17.53 -3.78
N GLU A 24 6.47 -18.80 -4.17
CA GLU A 24 7.30 -19.24 -5.30
C GLU A 24 6.68 -18.88 -6.66
N THR A 25 5.39 -18.55 -6.69
CA THR A 25 4.64 -18.27 -7.93
C THR A 25 4.13 -16.84 -8.02
N GLU A 26 4.40 -15.98 -7.02
CA GLU A 26 3.96 -14.59 -7.07
C GLU A 26 4.71 -13.85 -8.20
N PRO A 27 4.00 -13.26 -9.17
CA PRO A 27 4.63 -12.63 -10.31
C PRO A 27 5.34 -11.34 -9.89
N VAL A 28 6.54 -11.13 -10.44
CA VAL A 28 7.20 -9.83 -10.38
C VAL A 28 6.37 -8.83 -11.21
N PRO A 29 5.95 -7.69 -10.64
CA PRO A 29 5.20 -6.68 -11.39
C PRO A 29 5.99 -6.18 -12.61
N ALA A 30 5.33 -6.09 -13.75
CA ALA A 30 5.94 -5.64 -15.01
C ALA A 30 6.07 -4.10 -15.13
N ALA A 31 5.59 -3.37 -14.13
CA ALA A 31 5.60 -1.92 -14.09
C ALA A 31 6.00 -1.44 -12.68
N VAL A 32 6.52 -0.22 -12.61
CA VAL A 32 6.80 0.47 -11.36
C VAL A 32 5.51 1.11 -10.86
N ALA A 33 5.16 0.84 -9.60
CA ALA A 33 4.06 1.49 -8.92
C ALA A 33 4.62 2.45 -7.86
N VAL A 34 4.27 3.73 -7.96
CA VAL A 34 4.72 4.78 -7.04
C VAL A 34 3.54 5.27 -6.22
N LYS A 35 3.69 5.30 -4.89
CA LYS A 35 2.72 5.85 -3.96
C LYS A 35 3.20 7.21 -3.48
N GLU A 36 2.38 8.24 -3.64
CA GLU A 36 2.67 9.59 -3.15
C GLU A 36 1.61 10.05 -2.14
N ALA A 37 2.01 10.86 -1.18
CA ALA A 37 1.15 11.38 -0.13
C ALA A 37 0.40 12.65 -0.57
N VAL A 38 -0.85 12.81 -0.11
CA VAL A 38 -1.63 14.03 -0.30
C VAL A 38 -1.76 14.76 1.04
N PHE A 39 -1.37 16.03 1.04
CA PHE A 39 -1.37 16.88 2.23
C PHE A 39 -2.45 17.97 2.14
N PRO A 40 -3.11 18.31 3.26
CA PRO A 40 -4.18 19.31 3.28
C PRO A 40 -3.67 20.73 3.58
N PHE A 41 -2.49 21.12 3.10
CA PHE A 41 -1.82 22.37 3.50
C PHE A 41 -2.60 23.63 3.12
N ASP A 42 -3.29 23.58 2.00
CA ASP A 42 -4.18 24.62 1.48
C ASP A 42 -5.47 24.78 2.30
N LYS A 43 -5.78 23.86 3.22
CA LYS A 43 -6.94 23.94 4.13
C LYS A 43 -6.60 24.49 5.51
N PHE A 44 -5.32 24.52 5.90
CA PHE A 44 -4.89 24.90 7.24
C PHE A 44 -3.72 25.88 7.19
N ASN A 45 -3.78 26.97 7.95
CA ASN A 45 -2.67 27.93 8.04
C ASN A 45 -1.58 27.39 8.98
N VAL A 46 -0.86 26.38 8.51
CA VAL A 46 0.19 25.66 9.25
C VAL A 46 1.47 25.63 8.42
N ASP A 47 2.60 25.38 9.09
CA ASP A 47 3.86 25.16 8.40
C ASP A 47 3.81 23.88 7.55
N VAL A 48 4.36 23.96 6.33
CA VAL A 48 4.33 22.90 5.30
C VAL A 48 5.56 21.99 5.35
N LEU A 49 6.30 22.02 6.46
CA LEU A 49 7.46 21.18 6.69
C LEU A 49 7.06 19.74 7.06
N LEU A 50 7.80 18.78 6.51
CA LEU A 50 7.72 17.38 6.91
C LEU A 50 8.48 17.16 8.21
N GLY A 51 7.93 16.34 9.09
CA GLY A 51 8.50 16.01 10.39
C GLY A 51 8.23 14.55 10.77
N PRO A 52 8.58 14.17 12.01
CA PRO A 52 8.33 12.82 12.52
C PRO A 52 6.85 12.49 12.68
N GLU A 53 5.99 13.51 12.75
CA GLU A 53 4.54 13.36 12.79
C GLU A 53 3.97 13.21 11.36
N MET A 54 3.19 12.16 11.14
CA MET A 54 2.51 11.96 9.86
C MET A 54 1.34 12.94 9.71
N ARG A 55 1.40 13.78 8.68
CA ARG A 55 0.38 14.82 8.38
C ARG A 55 -0.34 14.63 7.05
N SER A 56 -0.02 13.58 6.30
CA SER A 56 -0.74 13.23 5.09
C SER A 56 -2.16 12.77 5.43
N THR A 57 -3.11 13.08 4.54
CA THR A 57 -4.54 12.72 4.72
C THR A 57 -5.06 11.77 3.66
N GLY A 58 -4.27 11.54 2.63
CA GLY A 58 -4.56 10.61 1.56
C GLY A 58 -3.30 10.23 0.80
N GLU A 59 -3.52 9.49 -0.26
CA GLU A 59 -2.48 9.02 -1.15
C GLU A 59 -3.00 8.86 -2.57
N VAL A 60 -2.08 8.95 -3.52
CA VAL A 60 -2.30 8.61 -4.92
C VAL A 60 -1.33 7.52 -5.33
N MET A 61 -1.71 6.72 -6.32
CA MET A 61 -0.87 5.67 -6.87
C MET A 61 -0.74 5.87 -8.38
N GLY A 62 0.49 6.00 -8.85
CA GLY A 62 0.86 6.04 -10.26
C GLY A 62 1.48 4.72 -10.70
N PHE A 63 1.33 4.40 -11.97
CA PHE A 63 1.92 3.22 -12.60
C PHE A 63 2.61 3.62 -13.90
N ASP A 64 3.86 3.23 -14.09
CA ASP A 64 4.57 3.41 -15.35
C ASP A 64 5.53 2.23 -15.62
N PRO A 65 5.83 1.89 -16.88
CA PRO A 65 6.91 0.96 -17.20
C PRO A 65 8.31 1.47 -16.80
N SER A 66 8.49 2.78 -16.57
CA SER A 66 9.77 3.45 -16.29
C SER A 66 9.72 4.54 -15.20
#